data_AF-T1A1Y7-F1
#
_entry.id   AF-T1A1Y7-F1
#
_cell.length_a   1.000
_cell.length_b   1.000
_cell.length_c   1.000
_cell.angle_alpha   90.00
_cell.angle_beta   90.00
_cell.angle_gamma   90.00
#
_symmetry.space_group_name_H-M   'P 1'
#
loop_
_entity.id
_entity.type
_entity.pdbx_description
1 polymer ?
#
loop_
_entity_poly.entity_id
_entity_poly.type
_entity_poly.pdbx_seq_one_letter_code
_entity_poly.pdbx_strand_id
1 'polypeptide(L)'
;MEQGLSSMLRHPIILMVLNFGILFLLMAVQRVPVVNVLVTLLFAGVMGASLGPAIAQAVSLPGGSGIVTNALLLTTAIFFSLSLYAMVSGKSFSFLGSFLFTGLIIVVILSLVQIFWHPAVLQVIVAGMGALVFSGLILFDTARILS
;
A
#
# COMPACT_ATOMS: atom_id res chain seq x y z
N MET A 1 -18.30 -16.52 21.41
CA MET A 1 -17.42 -15.32 21.32
C MET A 1 -16.74 -15.19 19.95
N GLU A 2 -16.58 -16.27 19.18
CA GLU A 2 -15.92 -16.27 17.85
C GLU A 2 -16.74 -15.60 16.72
N GLN A 3 -18.07 -15.56 16.82
CA GLN A 3 -18.94 -14.90 15.82
C GLN A 3 -18.95 -13.35 15.95
N GLY A 4 -18.62 -12.82 17.12
CA GLY A 4 -18.52 -11.37 17.33
C GLY A 4 -17.24 -10.79 16.72
N LEU A 5 -16.10 -11.47 16.88
CA LEU A 5 -14.82 -11.07 16.32
C LEU A 5 -14.85 -11.04 14.77
N SER A 6 -15.49 -12.03 14.14
CA SER A 6 -15.62 -12.10 12.68
C SER A 6 -16.54 -11.02 12.09
N SER A 7 -17.57 -10.60 12.82
CA SER A 7 -18.38 -9.43 12.44
C SER A 7 -17.62 -8.10 12.62
N MET A 8 -16.80 -7.99 13.67
CA MET A 8 -15.99 -6.79 13.95
C MET A 8 -14.86 -6.59 12.94
N LEU A 9 -14.18 -7.68 12.54
CA LEU A 9 -13.14 -7.65 11.50
C LEU A 9 -13.70 -7.41 10.10
N ARG A 10 -15.01 -7.60 9.89
CA ARG A 10 -15.68 -7.33 8.61
C ARG A 10 -16.16 -5.88 8.49
N HIS A 11 -16.22 -5.14 9.61
CA HIS A 11 -16.63 -3.73 9.60
C HIS A 11 -15.43 -2.82 9.27
N PRO A 12 -15.48 -2.07 8.16
CA PRO A 12 -14.36 -1.25 7.70
C PRO A 12 -13.96 -0.15 8.69
N ILE A 13 -14.90 0.33 9.51
CA ILE A 13 -14.68 1.39 10.49
C ILE A 13 -13.83 0.91 11.67
N ILE A 14 -14.03 -0.33 12.13
CA ILE A 14 -13.27 -0.88 13.27
C ILE A 14 -11.81 -1.10 12.86
N LEU A 15 -11.58 -1.62 11.65
CA LEU A 15 -10.24 -1.77 11.09
C LEU A 15 -9.55 -0.41 10.88
N MET A 16 -10.29 0.61 10.44
CA MET A 16 -9.76 1.97 10.28
C MET A 16 -9.31 2.54 11.62
N VAL A 17 -10.16 2.49 12.66
CA VAL A 17 -9.82 2.96 14.01
C VAL A 17 -8.61 2.21 14.58
N LEU A 18 -8.54 0.90 14.38
CA LEU A 18 -7.41 0.07 14.81
C LEU A 18 -6.09 0.50 14.12
N ASN A 19 -6.12 0.70 12.80
CA ASN A 19 -4.96 1.16 12.03
C ASN A 19 -4.47 2.53 12.52
N PHE A 20 -5.39 3.49 12.74
CA PHE A 20 -5.02 4.80 13.31
C PHE A 20 -4.44 4.66 14.73
N GLY A 21 -5.02 3.81 15.57
CA GLY A 21 -4.50 3.55 16.92
C GLY A 21 -3.05 3.03 16.91
N ILE A 22 -2.74 2.10 16.01
CA ILE A 22 -1.37 1.56 15.87
C ILE A 22 -0.42 2.61 15.29
N LEU A 23 -0.88 3.48 14.38
CA LEU A 23 -0.07 4.61 13.89
C LEU A 23 0.32 5.57 15.02
N PHE A 24 -0.61 5.90 15.93
CA PHE A 24 -0.29 6.71 17.11
C PHE A 24 0.69 5.99 18.04
N LEU A 25 0.54 4.68 18.24
CA LEU A 25 1.49 3.88 19.00
C LEU A 25 2.90 3.93 18.37
N LEU A 26 2.99 3.78 17.05
CA LEU A 26 4.24 3.83 16.30
C LEU A 26 4.93 5.20 16.45
N MET A 27 4.17 6.30 16.37
CA MET A 27 4.69 7.64 16.66
C MET A 27 5.19 7.80 18.10
N ALA A 28 4.57 7.13 19.07
CA ALA A 28 5.02 7.15 20.47
C ALA A 28 6.29 6.31 20.70
N VAL A 29 6.41 5.15 20.05
CA VAL A 29 7.55 4.23 20.23
C VAL A 29 8.71 4.45 19.26
N GLN A 30 8.63 5.44 18.36
CA GLN A 30 9.63 5.73 17.32
C GLN A 30 11.08 5.86 17.83
N ARG A 31 11.27 6.24 19.11
CA ARG A 31 12.58 6.44 19.73
C ARG A 31 13.20 5.16 20.30
N VAL A 32 12.44 4.06 20.38
CA VAL A 32 12.89 2.79 20.99
C VAL A 32 13.11 1.76 19.87
N PRO A 33 14.36 1.46 19.48
CA PRO A 33 14.66 0.77 18.22
C PRO A 33 14.05 -0.64 18.12
N VAL A 34 14.15 -1.46 19.18
CA VAL A 34 13.61 -2.83 19.16
C VAL A 34 12.08 -2.84 19.15
N VAL A 35 11.46 -1.97 19.96
CA VAL A 35 9.99 -1.88 20.06
C VAL A 35 9.40 -1.29 18.77
N ASN A 36 10.06 -0.32 18.15
CA ASN A 36 9.62 0.27 16.89
C ASN A 36 9.54 -0.77 15.76
N VAL A 37 10.53 -1.67 15.65
CA VAL A 37 10.49 -2.75 14.65
C VAL A 37 9.33 -3.71 14.91
N LEU A 38 9.12 -4.12 16.16
CA LEU A 38 8.00 -5.01 16.51
C LEU A 38 6.63 -4.37 16.23
N VAL A 39 6.47 -3.08 16.56
CA VAL A 39 5.23 -2.33 16.28
C VAL A 39 5.06 -2.12 14.77
N THR A 40 6.13 -1.92 14.01
CA THR A 40 6.07 -1.83 12.54
C THR A 40 5.60 -3.14 11.92
N LEU A 41 6.08 -4.29 12.42
CA LEU A 41 5.60 -5.60 11.97
C LEU A 41 4.14 -5.85 12.37
N LEU A 42 3.75 -5.46 13.59
CA LEU A 42 2.35 -5.51 14.02
C LEU A 42 1.47 -4.65 13.10
N PHE A 43 1.90 -3.43 12.81
CA PHE A 43 1.20 -2.53 11.90
C PHE A 43 1.07 -3.14 10.50
N ALA A 44 2.15 -3.69 9.94
CA ALA A 44 2.12 -4.36 8.65
C ALA A 44 1.13 -5.55 8.64
N GLY A 45 1.13 -6.37 9.71
CA GLY A 45 0.20 -7.48 9.85
C GLY A 45 -1.26 -7.04 9.93
N VAL A 46 -1.55 -5.98 10.68
CA VAL A 46 -2.91 -5.42 10.80
C VAL A 46 -3.37 -4.76 9.49
N MET A 47 -2.49 -4.04 8.81
CA MET A 47 -2.75 -3.49 7.48
C MET A 47 -3.06 -4.62 6.48
N GLY A 48 -2.29 -5.72 6.51
CA GLY A 48 -2.57 -6.92 5.72
C GLY A 48 -3.93 -7.55 6.04
N ALA A 49 -4.27 -7.69 7.32
CA ALA A 49 -5.58 -8.20 7.74
C ALA A 49 -6.73 -7.27 7.28
N SER A 50 -6.50 -5.95 7.25
CA SER A 50 -7.49 -4.97 6.80
C SER A 50 -7.76 -5.01 5.29
N LEU A 51 -6.81 -5.54 4.49
CA LEU A 51 -7.01 -5.82 3.06
C LEU A 51 -7.84 -7.10 2.83
N GLY A 52 -7.99 -7.95 3.84
CA GLY A 52 -8.71 -9.22 3.76
C GLY A 52 -10.11 -9.13 3.12
N PRO A 53 -11.00 -8.22 3.55
CA PRO A 53 -12.31 -8.04 2.95
C PRO A 53 -12.27 -7.64 1.46
N ALA A 54 -11.29 -6.81 1.05
CA ALA A 54 -11.13 -6.39 -0.34
C ALA A 54 -10.65 -7.56 -1.22
N ILE A 55 -9.70 -8.36 -0.71
CA ILE A 55 -9.24 -9.58 -1.36
C ILE A 55 -10.38 -10.61 -1.46
N ALA A 56 -11.18 -10.77 -0.40
CA ALA A 56 -12.33 -11.68 -0.41
C ALA A 56 -13.37 -11.30 -1.48
N GLN A 57 -13.59 -10.01 -1.71
CA GLN A 57 -14.42 -9.52 -2.82
C GLN A 57 -13.78 -9.87 -4.17
N ALA A 58 -12.48 -9.63 -4.34
CA ALA A 58 -11.78 -9.94 -5.59
C ALA A 58 -11.81 -11.45 -5.92
N VAL A 59 -11.65 -12.33 -4.93
CA VAL A 59 -11.68 -13.80 -5.11
C VAL A 59 -13.08 -14.32 -5.42
N SER A 60 -14.13 -13.63 -4.98
CA SER A 60 -15.52 -14.01 -5.29
C SER A 60 -15.91 -13.84 -6.77
N LEU A 61 -15.07 -13.12 -7.55
CA LEU A 61 -15.25 -12.97 -8.99
C LEU A 61 -14.79 -14.22 -9.75
N PRO A 62 -15.35 -14.51 -10.93
CA PRO A 62 -14.87 -15.59 -11.80
C PRO A 62 -13.37 -15.42 -12.11
N GLY A 63 -12.54 -16.40 -11.73
CA GLY A 63 -11.07 -16.33 -11.90
C GLY A 63 -10.34 -15.41 -10.90
N GLY A 64 -11.03 -14.93 -9.86
CA GLY A 64 -10.50 -13.95 -8.90
C GLY A 64 -9.24 -14.38 -8.15
N SER A 65 -9.08 -15.69 -7.86
CA SER A 65 -7.87 -16.22 -7.23
C SER A 65 -6.61 -16.04 -8.09
N GLY A 66 -6.75 -16.15 -9.41
CA GLY A 66 -5.66 -15.90 -10.36
C GLY A 66 -5.26 -14.43 -10.39
N ILE A 67 -6.23 -13.51 -10.31
CA ILE A 67 -5.98 -12.06 -10.29
C ILE A 67 -5.15 -11.68 -9.06
N VAL A 68 -5.52 -12.19 -7.87
CA VAL A 68 -4.81 -11.90 -6.62
C VAL A 68 -3.38 -12.44 -6.65
N THR A 69 -3.20 -13.67 -7.13
CA THR A 69 -1.86 -14.27 -7.26
C THR A 69 -0.98 -13.48 -8.22
N ASN A 70 -1.52 -13.10 -9.38
CA ASN A 70 -0.79 -12.30 -10.36
C ASN A 70 -0.41 -10.93 -9.81
N ALA A 71 -1.32 -10.25 -9.10
CA ALA A 71 -1.04 -8.96 -8.49
C ALA A 71 0.07 -9.05 -7.43
N LEU A 72 0.08 -10.11 -6.62
CA LEU A 72 1.13 -10.36 -5.62
C LEU A 72 2.49 -10.62 -6.28
N LEU A 73 2.52 -11.47 -7.30
CA LEU A 73 3.75 -11.77 -8.04
C LEU A 73 4.33 -10.54 -8.73
N LEU A 74 3.49 -9.75 -9.41
CA LEU A 74 3.91 -8.53 -10.08
C LEU A 74 4.45 -7.50 -9.09
N THR A 75 3.74 -7.26 -7.99
CA THR A 75 4.16 -6.31 -6.96
C THR A 75 5.50 -6.73 -6.34
N THR A 76 5.65 -8.02 -6.02
CA THR A 76 6.90 -8.56 -5.49
C THR A 76 8.04 -8.40 -6.50
N ALA A 77 7.81 -8.76 -7.75
CA ALA A 77 8.81 -8.64 -8.81
C ALA A 77 9.25 -7.20 -9.03
N ILE A 78 8.31 -6.25 -9.09
CA ILE A 78 8.59 -4.83 -9.27
C ILE A 78 9.35 -4.25 -8.07
N PHE A 79 8.88 -4.54 -6.84
CA PHE A 79 9.51 -4.06 -5.62
C PHE A 79 10.95 -4.54 -5.49
N PHE A 80 11.19 -5.85 -5.67
CA PHE A 80 12.54 -6.39 -5.60
C PHE A 80 13.43 -5.85 -6.71
N SER A 81 12.94 -5.81 -7.95
CA SER A 81 13.73 -5.33 -9.09
C SER A 81 14.16 -3.87 -8.92
N LEU A 82 13.24 -2.99 -8.53
CA LEU A 82 13.53 -1.57 -8.35
C LEU A 82 14.37 -1.30 -7.10
N SER A 83 14.11 -2.01 -6.00
CA SER A 83 14.91 -1.87 -4.77
C SER A 83 16.35 -2.32 -5.00
N LEU A 84 16.57 -3.45 -5.67
CA LEU A 84 17.90 -3.92 -6.07
C LEU A 84 18.58 -2.91 -7.01
N TYR A 85 17.84 -2.38 -7.98
CA TYR A 85 18.38 -1.38 -8.90
C TYR A 85 18.82 -0.10 -8.17
N ALA A 86 18.02 0.43 -7.24
CA ALA A 86 18.41 1.58 -6.41
C ALA A 86 19.67 1.30 -5.59
N MET A 87 19.78 0.12 -4.98
CA MET A 87 20.95 -0.27 -4.19
C MET A 87 22.25 -0.33 -5.00
N VAL A 88 22.19 -0.87 -6.23
CA VAL A 88 23.38 -1.03 -7.09
C VAL A 88 23.73 0.25 -7.86
N SER A 89 22.72 1.06 -8.21
CA SER A 89 22.85 2.28 -9.01
C SER A 89 23.74 3.34 -8.36
N GLY A 90 23.64 3.52 -7.04
CA GLY A 90 24.34 4.58 -6.30
C GLY A 90 23.98 6.02 -6.73
N LYS A 91 22.98 6.19 -7.62
CA LYS A 91 22.53 7.51 -8.07
C LYS A 91 21.55 8.12 -7.09
N SER A 92 21.67 9.44 -6.87
CA SER A 92 20.66 10.20 -6.15
C SER A 92 19.46 10.49 -7.06
N PHE A 93 18.28 10.02 -6.68
CA PHE A 93 17.03 10.26 -7.40
C PHE A 93 16.26 11.48 -6.86
N SER A 94 16.94 12.42 -6.21
CA SER A 94 16.31 13.57 -5.55
C SER A 94 15.48 14.44 -6.50
N PHE A 95 15.84 14.50 -7.80
CA PHE A 95 15.09 15.21 -8.83
C PHE A 95 13.68 14.65 -9.04
N LEU A 96 13.46 13.37 -8.75
CA LEU A 96 12.20 12.68 -8.99
C LEU A 96 11.12 13.01 -7.94
N GLY A 97 11.52 13.59 -6.79
CA GLY A 97 10.62 13.82 -5.65
C GLY A 97 9.41 14.70 -5.98
N SER A 98 9.61 15.84 -6.66
CA SER A 98 8.52 16.77 -7.01
C SER A 98 7.55 16.16 -8.03
N PHE A 99 8.07 15.38 -8.98
CA PHE A 99 7.27 14.65 -9.96
C PHE A 99 6.41 13.57 -9.30
N LEU A 100 7.00 12.74 -8.42
CA LEU A 100 6.28 11.68 -7.73
C LEU A 100 5.22 12.22 -6.77
N PHE A 101 5.52 13.32 -6.06
CA PHE A 101 4.54 13.96 -5.19
C PHE A 101 3.34 14.50 -5.99
N THR A 102 3.60 15.16 -7.12
CA THR A 102 2.53 15.65 -8.01
C THR A 102 1.70 14.48 -8.56
N GLY A 103 2.35 13.41 -9.01
CA GLY A 103 1.68 12.20 -9.48
C GLY A 103 0.79 11.56 -8.41
N LEU A 104 1.25 11.52 -7.16
CA LEU A 104 0.47 11.00 -6.03
C LEU A 104 -0.79 11.85 -5.77
N ILE A 105 -0.69 13.17 -5.84
CA ILE A 105 -1.85 14.06 -5.72
C ILE A 105 -2.87 13.80 -6.84
N ILE A 106 -2.41 13.62 -8.08
CA ILE A 106 -3.29 13.30 -9.21
C ILE A 106 -4.04 11.98 -8.97
N VAL A 107 -3.34 10.93 -8.53
CA VAL A 107 -3.96 9.63 -8.22
C VAL A 107 -5.02 9.76 -7.13
N VAL A 108 -4.76 10.54 -6.07
CA VAL A 108 -5.73 10.80 -4.99
C VAL A 108 -6.96 11.52 -5.52
N ILE A 109 -6.78 12.60 -6.29
CA ILE A 109 -7.90 13.37 -6.85
C ILE A 109 -8.77 12.47 -7.76
N LEU A 110 -8.15 11.70 -8.64
CA LEU A 110 -8.89 10.79 -9.53
C LEU A 110 -9.61 9.68 -8.75
N SER A 111 -9.03 9.20 -7.66
CA SER A 111 -9.67 8.24 -6.76
C SER A 111 -10.91 8.83 -6.08
N LEU A 112 -10.89 10.12 -5.72
CA LEU A 112 -12.05 10.83 -5.16
C LEU A 112 -13.14 11.06 -6.21
N VAL A 113 -12.76 11.46 -7.43
CA VAL A 113 -13.70 11.64 -8.54
C VAL A 113 -14.42 10.32 -8.86
N GLN A 114 -13.71 9.20 -8.77
CA GLN A 114 -14.25 7.87 -9.04
C GLN A 114 -15.43 7.52 -8.12
N ILE A 115 -15.49 8.06 -6.90
CA ILE A 115 -16.59 7.82 -5.95
C ILE A 115 -17.93 8.34 -6.49
N PHE A 116 -17.92 9.42 -7.29
CA PHE A 116 -19.12 9.99 -7.87
C PHE A 116 -19.42 9.42 -9.26
N TRP A 117 -18.38 9.03 -10.01
CA TRP A 117 -18.49 8.60 -11.41
C TRP A 117 -17.59 7.37 -11.64
N HIS A 118 -18.20 6.21 -11.99
CA HIS A 118 -17.52 4.90 -12.02
C HIS A 118 -17.36 4.28 -13.43
N PRO A 119 -16.71 4.92 -14.40
CA PRO A 119 -16.50 4.34 -15.72
C PRO A 119 -15.34 3.34 -15.65
N ALA A 120 -15.51 2.19 -16.30
CA ALA A 120 -14.51 1.11 -16.30
C ALA A 120 -13.11 1.57 -16.76
N VAL A 121 -13.05 2.50 -17.72
CA VAL A 121 -11.79 3.06 -18.23
C VAL A 121 -11.03 3.85 -17.16
N LEU A 122 -11.73 4.63 -16.32
CA LEU A 122 -11.09 5.40 -15.26
C LEU A 122 -10.51 4.50 -14.16
N GLN A 123 -11.14 3.35 -13.88
CA GLN A 123 -10.61 2.35 -12.94
C GLN A 123 -9.24 1.83 -13.39
N VAL A 124 -9.10 1.49 -14.67
CA VAL A 124 -7.83 0.99 -15.22
C VAL A 124 -6.78 2.08 -15.24
N ILE A 125 -7.14 3.31 -15.62
CA ILE A 125 -6.21 4.45 -15.66
C ILE A 125 -5.67 4.76 -14.26
N VAL A 126 -6.53 4.85 -13.24
CA VAL A 126 -6.13 5.13 -11.86
C VAL A 126 -5.24 4.02 -11.31
N ALA A 127 -5.59 2.75 -11.56
CA ALA A 127 -4.78 1.61 -11.13
C ALA A 127 -3.40 1.62 -11.81
N GLY A 128 -3.34 1.86 -13.12
CA GLY A 128 -2.08 1.91 -13.88
C GLY A 128 -1.18 3.06 -13.46
N MET A 129 -1.72 4.28 -13.35
CA MET A 129 -0.94 5.43 -12.86
C MET A 129 -0.50 5.25 -11.41
N GLY A 130 -1.37 4.72 -10.55
CA GLY A 130 -1.02 4.38 -9.18
C GLY A 130 0.17 3.42 -9.12
N ALA A 131 0.12 2.33 -9.88
CA ALA A 131 1.21 1.36 -9.96
C ALA A 131 2.53 2.02 -10.40
N LEU A 132 2.51 2.91 -11.40
CA LEU A 132 3.71 3.62 -11.86
C LEU A 132 4.25 4.61 -10.81
N VAL A 133 3.38 5.38 -10.17
CA VAL A 133 3.78 6.35 -9.13
C VAL A 133 4.38 5.62 -7.93
N PHE A 134 3.73 4.57 -7.42
CA PHE A 134 4.27 3.78 -6.32
C PHE A 134 5.56 3.05 -6.68
N SER A 135 5.70 2.57 -7.92
CA SER A 135 6.97 2.03 -8.41
C SER A 135 8.10 3.07 -8.36
N GLY A 136 7.83 4.30 -8.78
CA GLY A 136 8.77 5.40 -8.65
C GLY A 136 9.10 5.76 -7.21
N LEU A 137 8.12 5.69 -6.30
CA LEU A 137 8.32 5.91 -4.86
C LEU A 137 9.23 4.84 -4.24
N ILE A 138 9.08 3.57 -4.61
CA ILE A 138 9.99 2.49 -4.15
C ILE A 138 11.45 2.82 -4.49
N LEU A 139 11.69 3.26 -5.74
CA LEU A 139 13.02 3.66 -6.19
C LEU A 139 13.54 4.88 -5.41
N PHE A 140 12.70 5.90 -5.23
CA PHE A 140 13.03 7.14 -4.54
C PHE A 140 13.34 6.92 -3.04
N ASP A 141 12.50 6.18 -2.34
CA ASP A 141 12.65 5.91 -0.92
C ASP A 141 13.88 5.01 -0.65
N THR A 142 14.08 3.97 -1.47
CA THR A 142 15.26 3.09 -1.34
C THR A 142 16.55 3.88 -1.57
N ALA A 143 16.60 4.72 -2.60
CA ALA A 143 17.77 5.53 -2.88
C ALA A 143 18.07 6.55 -1.77
N ARG A 144 17.03 7.14 -1.15
CA ARG A 144 17.18 8.09 -0.04
C ARG A 144 17.70 7.46 1.24
N ILE A 145 17.46 6.16 1.46
CA ILE A 145 18.02 5.43 2.61
C ILE A 145 19.54 5.23 2.46
N LEU A 146 20.03 5.13 1.23
CA LEU A 146 21.44 4.85 0.92
C LEU A 146 22.31 6.09 0.77
N SER A 147 21.71 7.23 0.38
CA SER A 147 22.38 8.52 0.19
C SER A 147 22.66 9.24 1.50
#